data_AF-A0A1B8FCR6-F1
#
_entry.id   AF-A0A1B8FCR6-F1
#
_cell.length_a   1.000
_cell.length_b   1.000
_cell.length_c   1.000
_cell.angle_alpha   90.00
_cell.angle_beta   90.00
_cell.angle_gamma   90.00
#
_symmetry.space_group_name_H-M   'P 1'
#
loop_
_entity.id
_entity.type
_entity.pdbx_description
1 polymer ?
#
loop_
_entity_poly.entity_id
_entity_poly.type
_entity_poly.pdbx_seq_one_letter_code
_entity_poly.pdbx_strand_id
1 'polypeptide(L)'
;MKAAGVDVISTYVIWIHHEEVENQFDFSGNRNITGFIETATEAGFQVIARLGPWVHAEVRNGGLPDWVVSKSTKMTRPDPDHDPDHTDIAKDAKDAKDAKATVDVV
;
A
#
# COMPACT_ATOMS: atom_id res chain seq x y z
N MET A 1 -18.62 -7.25 17.60
CA MET A 1 -17.27 -7.87 17.57
C MET A 1 -16.78 -8.16 18.97
N LYS A 2 -16.48 -7.15 19.81
CA LYS A 2 -15.96 -7.37 21.16
C LYS A 2 -16.88 -8.24 22.05
N ALA A 3 -18.18 -7.92 22.09
CA ALA A 3 -19.17 -8.70 22.83
C ALA A 3 -19.32 -10.15 22.34
N ALA A 4 -18.86 -10.46 21.12
CA ALA A 4 -18.83 -11.81 20.56
C ALA A 4 -17.49 -12.53 20.82
N GLY A 5 -16.60 -11.95 21.62
CA GLY A 5 -15.29 -12.53 21.97
C GLY A 5 -14.19 -12.31 20.94
N VAL A 6 -14.36 -11.40 19.97
CA VAL A 6 -13.31 -11.05 19.00
C VAL A 6 -12.41 -9.97 19.61
N ASP A 7 -11.10 -10.22 19.61
CA ASP A 7 -10.09 -9.31 20.18
C ASP A 7 -9.15 -8.70 19.15
N VAL A 8 -9.16 -9.21 17.90
CA VAL A 8 -8.29 -8.75 16.82
C VAL A 8 -9.12 -8.31 15.62
N ILE A 9 -8.78 -7.15 15.05
CA ILE A 9 -9.35 -6.62 13.81
C ILE A 9 -8.29 -6.68 12.71
N SER A 10 -8.63 -7.26 11.57
CA SER A 10 -7.83 -7.13 10.35
C SER A 10 -8.50 -6.15 9.40
N THR A 11 -7.77 -5.15 8.92
CA THR A 11 -8.31 -4.12 8.02
C THR A 11 -7.40 -3.93 6.81
N TYR A 12 -7.98 -3.55 5.66
CA TYR A 12 -7.22 -3.15 4.48
C TYR A 12 -6.97 -1.64 4.50
N VAL A 13 -5.80 -1.22 4.04
CA VAL A 13 -5.55 0.17 3.64
C VAL A 13 -5.53 0.22 2.12
N ILE A 14 -6.53 0.89 1.55
CA ILE A 14 -6.84 0.83 0.12
C ILE A 14 -6.24 2.05 -0.57
N TRP A 15 -5.11 1.86 -1.26
CA TRP A 15 -4.29 2.95 -1.80
C TRP A 15 -5.08 3.94 -2.68
N ILE A 16 -5.91 3.46 -3.60
CA ILE A 16 -6.71 4.34 -4.48
C ILE A 16 -7.60 5.33 -3.74
N HIS A 17 -8.02 5.04 -2.51
CA HIS A 17 -8.81 5.96 -1.71
C HIS A 17 -7.96 7.04 -1.03
N HIS A 18 -6.68 6.76 -0.81
CA HIS A 18 -5.74 7.65 -0.13
C HIS A 18 -4.90 8.48 -1.10
N GLU A 19 -4.73 8.05 -2.35
CA GLU A 19 -3.95 8.77 -3.37
C GLU A 19 -4.59 8.61 -4.76
N GLU A 20 -5.81 9.13 -4.91
CA GLU A 20 -6.56 9.06 -6.17
C GLU A 20 -5.86 9.81 -7.30
N VAL A 21 -5.18 10.91 -6.96
CA VAL A 21 -4.30 11.67 -7.86
C VAL A 21 -2.86 11.49 -7.41
N GLU A 22 -1.95 11.21 -8.35
CA GLU A 22 -0.54 10.95 -8.05
C GLU A 22 0.08 12.10 -7.24
N ASN A 23 0.76 11.74 -6.15
CA ASN A 23 1.37 12.61 -5.14
C ASN A 23 0.39 13.49 -4.33
N GLN A 24 -0.92 13.21 -4.35
CA GLN A 24 -1.92 13.91 -3.55
C GLN A 24 -2.59 12.96 -2.56
N PHE A 25 -2.10 12.97 -1.32
CA PHE A 25 -2.60 12.11 -0.27
C PHE A 25 -3.77 12.74 0.51
N ASP A 26 -4.85 11.98 0.69
CA ASP A 26 -5.99 12.35 1.54
C ASP A 26 -6.24 11.29 2.62
N PHE A 27 -6.01 11.69 3.88
CA PHE A 27 -6.31 10.91 5.08
C PHE A 27 -7.40 11.58 5.93
N SER A 28 -8.19 12.48 5.35
CA SER A 28 -9.26 13.19 6.06
C SER A 28 -10.57 12.39 6.09
N GLY A 29 -11.47 12.76 7.01
CA GLY A 29 -12.79 12.13 7.14
C GLY A 29 -12.72 10.61 7.30
N ASN A 30 -13.43 9.88 6.45
CA ASN A 30 -13.48 8.41 6.49
C ASN A 30 -12.17 7.73 6.03
N ARG A 31 -11.19 8.49 5.53
CA ARG A 31 -9.88 8.00 5.10
C ARG A 31 -8.83 8.12 6.22
N ASN A 32 -9.24 8.52 7.43
CA ASN A 32 -8.32 8.68 8.55
C ASN A 32 -7.98 7.31 9.17
N ILE A 33 -6.86 6.73 8.71
CA ILE A 33 -6.35 5.45 9.19
C ILE A 33 -5.96 5.53 10.67
N THR A 34 -5.26 6.60 11.05
CA THR A 34 -4.80 6.80 12.44
C THR A 34 -5.98 6.85 13.40
N GLY A 35 -7.00 7.66 13.08
CA GLY A 35 -8.20 7.76 13.90
C GLY A 35 -8.94 6.43 14.05
N PHE A 36 -8.98 5.60 12.99
CA PHE A 36 -9.54 4.25 13.08
C PHE A 36 -8.72 3.35 14.02
N ILE A 37 -7.38 3.33 13.88
CA ILE A 37 -6.48 2.51 14.70
C ILE A 37 -6.55 2.93 16.18
N GLU A 38 -6.53 4.23 16.46
CA GLU A 38 -6.66 4.78 17.81
C GLU A 38 -7.99 4.37 18.44
N THR A 39 -9.10 4.58 17.73
CA THR A 39 -10.44 4.18 18.21
C THR A 39 -10.53 2.68 18.48
N ALA A 40 -9.97 1.85 17.58
CA ALA A 40 -9.96 0.39 17.77
C ALA A 40 -9.13 -0.03 19.00
N THR A 41 -7.98 0.63 19.20
CA THR A 41 -7.09 0.39 20.34
C THR A 41 -7.77 0.80 21.66
N GLU A 42 -8.42 1.96 21.70
CA GLU A 42 -9.20 2.43 22.86
C GLU A 42 -10.37 1.49 23.19
N ALA A 43 -10.99 0.89 22.17
CA ALA A 43 -12.02 -0.13 22.34
C ALA A 43 -11.46 -1.52 22.75
N GLY A 44 -10.13 -1.63 22.94
CA GLY A 44 -9.45 -2.84 23.41
C GLY A 44 -9.23 -3.90 22.35
N PHE A 45 -9.10 -3.52 21.07
CA PHE A 45 -8.72 -4.43 19.99
C PHE A 45 -7.24 -4.33 19.65
N GLN A 46 -6.65 -5.47 19.24
CA GLN A 46 -5.41 -5.46 18.46
C GLN A 46 -5.74 -5.27 16.98
N VAL A 47 -4.92 -4.54 16.24
CA VAL A 47 -5.19 -4.21 14.83
C VAL A 47 -4.07 -4.74 13.93
N ILE A 48 -4.44 -5.54 12.93
CA ILE A 48 -3.57 -5.95 11.83
C ILE A 48 -3.92 -5.11 10.61
N ALA A 49 -3.09 -4.11 10.32
CA ALA A 49 -3.19 -3.31 9.11
C ALA A 49 -2.57 -4.06 7.93
N ARG A 50 -3.40 -4.43 6.94
CA ARG A 50 -2.97 -5.03 5.68
C ARG A 50 -2.74 -3.92 4.68
N LEU A 51 -1.53 -3.38 4.71
CA LEU A 51 -1.07 -2.33 3.81
C LEU A 51 -0.81 -2.96 2.44
N GLY A 52 -1.34 -2.33 1.39
CA GLY A 52 -1.16 -2.75 -0.01
C GLY A 52 0.31 -2.66 -0.48
N PRO A 53 0.55 -2.67 -1.81
CA PRO A 53 -0.16 -1.79 -2.73
C PRO A 53 -1.41 -2.41 -3.38
N TRP A 54 -1.50 -3.73 -3.46
CA TRP A 54 -2.67 -4.46 -3.97
C TRP A 54 -3.29 -5.32 -2.87
N VAL A 55 -4.58 -5.15 -2.64
CA VAL A 55 -5.31 -5.74 -1.49
C VAL A 55 -6.51 -6.58 -1.91
N HIS A 56 -6.84 -6.62 -3.20
CA HIS A 56 -8.08 -7.14 -3.77
C HIS A 56 -9.30 -6.38 -3.23
N ALA A 57 -9.70 -6.64 -1.97
CA ALA A 57 -10.77 -6.01 -1.20
C ALA A 57 -12.09 -5.76 -1.96
N GLU A 58 -12.28 -6.47 -3.07
CA GLU A 58 -13.37 -6.29 -4.04
C GLU A 58 -13.49 -4.82 -4.50
N VAL A 59 -12.38 -4.10 -4.50
CA VAL A 59 -12.29 -2.72 -4.97
C VAL A 59 -11.66 -2.64 -6.34
N ARG A 60 -11.93 -1.53 -7.02
CA ARG A 60 -11.39 -1.21 -8.34
C ARG A 60 -9.86 -1.34 -8.36
N ASN A 61 -9.35 -1.97 -9.41
CA ASN A 61 -7.93 -2.27 -9.62
C ASN A 61 -7.27 -3.02 -8.45
N GLY A 62 -8.05 -3.72 -7.61
CA GLY A 62 -7.57 -4.37 -6.39
C GLY A 62 -6.89 -3.41 -5.41
N GLY A 63 -7.21 -2.12 -5.47
CA GLY A 63 -6.69 -1.07 -4.58
C GLY A 63 -5.64 -0.18 -5.22
N LEU A 64 -5.15 -0.49 -6.42
CA LEU A 64 -4.17 0.34 -7.13
C LEU A 64 -4.83 1.60 -7.74
N PRO A 65 -4.26 2.80 -7.55
CA PRO A 65 -4.74 3.99 -8.24
C PRO A 65 -4.71 3.88 -9.77
N ASP A 66 -5.60 4.60 -10.45
CA ASP A 66 -5.65 4.58 -11.92
C ASP A 66 -4.36 5.02 -12.58
N TRP A 67 -3.70 6.02 -11.99
CA TRP A 67 -2.44 6.52 -12.51
C TRP A 67 -1.35 5.43 -12.45
N VAL A 68 -1.34 4.55 -11.44
CA VAL A 68 -0.42 3.39 -11.37
C VAL A 68 -0.71 2.40 -12.49
N VAL A 69 -1.99 2.03 -12.65
CA VAL A 69 -2.41 1.09 -13.70
C VAL A 69 -2.05 1.63 -15.08
N SER A 70 -2.31 2.91 -15.33
CA SER A 70 -1.99 3.57 -16.61
C SER A 70 -0.49 3.58 -16.92
N LYS A 71 0.37 3.72 -15.89
CA LYS A 71 1.83 3.66 -16.06
C LYS A 71 2.30 2.24 -16.34
N SER A 72 1.70 1.24 -15.69
CA SER A 72 2.00 -0.17 -15.96
C SER A 72 1.64 -0.58 -17.40
N THR A 73 0.54 -0.05 -17.95
CA THR A 73 0.15 -0.32 -19.35
C THR A 73 1.07 0.34 -20.38
N LYS A 74 1.82 1.39 -19.99
CA LYS A 74 2.86 2.00 -20.83
C LYS A 74 4.18 1.22 -20.80
N MET A 75 4.37 0.36 -19.81
CA MET A 75 5.41 -0.68 -19.83
C MET A 75 4.90 -1.80 -20.76
N THR A 76 4.95 -1.56 -22.07
CA THR A 76 4.90 -2.65 -23.04
C THR A 76 5.92 -3.69 -22.58
N ARG A 77 5.50 -4.97 -22.48
CA ARG A 77 6.45 -6.08 -22.29
C ARG A 77 7.63 -5.81 -23.23
N PRO A 78 8.89 -5.90 -22.77
CA PRO A 78 10.00 -5.83 -23.70
C PRO A 78 9.71 -6.86 -24.79
N ASP A 79 9.67 -6.41 -26.04
CA ASP A 79 9.75 -7.32 -27.16
C ASP A 79 11.04 -8.12 -26.91
N PRO A 80 11.00 -9.46 -26.78
CA PRO A 80 12.21 -10.24 -26.54
C PRO A 80 13.28 -10.02 -27.62
N ASP A 81 12.90 -9.46 -28.77
CA ASP A 81 13.79 -9.19 -29.90
C ASP A 81 14.15 -7.69 -30.09
N HIS A 82 13.77 -6.79 -29.18
CA HIS A 82 14.15 -5.37 -29.28
C HIS A 82 14.47 -4.72 -27.93
N ASP A 83 15.68 -4.98 -27.43
CA ASP A 83 16.28 -4.15 -26.37
C ASP A 83 17.72 -3.72 -26.75
N PRO A 84 17.92 -2.47 -27.21
CA PRO A 84 19.25 -1.93 -27.45
C PRO A 84 19.93 -1.37 -26.19
N ASP A 85 19.31 -1.41 -25.01
CA ASP A 85 19.85 -0.80 -23.77
C ASP A 85 19.90 -1.78 -22.60
N HIS A 86 20.21 -3.04 -22.88
CA HIS A 86 20.53 -4.07 -21.89
C HIS A 86 21.89 -3.78 -21.20
N THR A 87 22.05 -2.58 -20.62
CA THR A 87 23.15 -2.23 -19.73
C THR A 87 22.67 -1.33 -18.58
N ASP A 88 22.95 -1.81 -17.37
CA ASP A 88 23.23 -1.01 -16.17
C ASP A 88 22.10 -0.62 -15.18
N ILE A 89 21.05 -1.44 -15.01
CA ILE A 89 20.21 -1.36 -13.77
C ILE A 89 20.95 -1.79 -12.49
N ALA A 90 22.15 -2.36 -12.62
CA ALA A 90 22.96 -2.84 -11.49
C ALA A 90 23.73 -1.75 -10.75
N LYS A 91 23.73 -0.48 -11.22
CA LYS A 91 24.49 0.60 -10.58
C LYS A 91 23.75 1.34 -9.47
N ASP A 92 22.42 1.41 -9.53
CA ASP A 92 21.64 2.26 -8.60
C ASP A 92 21.29 1.57 -7.28
N ALA A 93 21.50 0.25 -7.17
CA ALA A 93 21.20 -0.52 -5.95
C ALA A 93 22.23 -0.34 -4.81
N LYS A 94 23.31 0.43 -5.02
CA LYS A 94 24.39 0.56 -4.04
C LYS A 94 24.14 1.64 -2.97
N ASP A 95 23.24 2.59 -3.20
CA ASP A 95 23.12 3.79 -2.36
C ASP A 95 21.96 3.77 -1.34
N ALA A 96 21.14 2.71 -1.30
CA ALA A 96 19.96 2.64 -0.41
C ALA A 96 20.17 1.78 0.86
N LYS A 97 21.41 1.49 1.27
CA LYS A 97 21.68 0.51 2.34
C LYS A 97 21.63 1.03 3.78
N ASP A 98 21.34 2.31 4.02
CA ASP A 98 21.48 2.93 5.35
C ASP A 98 20.17 3.49 5.97
N ALA A 99 19.01 2.89 5.71
CA ALA A 99 17.77 3.24 6.42
C ALA A 99 17.17 2.02 7.14
N LYS A 100 17.61 1.80 8.39
CA LYS A 100 17.04 0.80 9.29
C LYS A 100 15.82 1.41 10.01
N ALA A 101 14.63 1.20 9.48
CA ALA A 101 13.38 1.46 10.21
C ALA A 101 12.91 0.15 10.86
N THR A 102 13.20 0.00 12.15
CA THR A 102 12.60 -1.05 12.99
C THR A 102 11.23 -0.55 13.43
N VAL A 103 10.17 -1.23 12.98
CA VAL A 103 8.83 -1.11 13.58
C VAL A 103 8.53 -2.46 14.20
N ASP A 104 8.68 -2.53 15.53
CA ASP A 104 8.17 -3.65 16.31
C ASP A 104 6.64 -3.53 16.37
N VAL A 105 5.97 -4.39 15.60
CA VAL A 105 4.55 -4.68 15.79
C VAL A 105 4.48 -5.77 16.84
N VAL A 106 4.00 -5.42 18.03
CA VAL A 106 3.69 -6.38 19.10
C VAL A 106 2.49 -7.24 18.70
#